data_AF-A0A8S9LKC4-F1
#
_entry.id   AF-A0A8S9LKC4-F1
#
_cell.length_a   1.000
_cell.length_b   1.000
_cell.length_c   1.000
_cell.angle_alpha   90.00
_cell.angle_beta   90.00
_cell.angle_gamma   90.00
#
_symmetry.space_group_name_H-M   'P 1'
#
loop_
_entity.id
_entity.type
_entity.pdbx_description
1 polymer ?
#
loop_
_entity_poly.entity_id
_entity_poly.type
_entity_poly.pdbx_seq_one_letter_code
_entity_poly.pdbx_strand_id
1 'polypeptide(L)'
;MTTTTTVTVKLSRSNRIYRSSETVEGKIVIKSPNSISHQAIRLSVNGSVNLQVRGGSAGVIESFYGVIKPIQIVKKTIQVRSSGRIPPGITEVAPFDKV
;
A
#
# COMPACT_ATOMS: atom_id res chain seq x y z
N MET A 1 10.91 -1.35 -29.39
CA MET A 1 11.18 -1.33 -27.94
C MET A 1 9.97 -0.76 -27.23
N THR A 2 9.22 -1.56 -26.48
CA THR A 2 8.03 -1.11 -25.74
C THR A 2 8.47 -0.38 -24.48
N THR A 3 8.32 0.95 -24.46
CA THR A 3 8.61 1.75 -23.27
C THR A 3 7.44 1.65 -22.29
N THR A 4 7.66 0.97 -21.17
CA THR A 4 6.65 0.73 -20.14
C THR A 4 6.54 1.92 -19.19
N THR A 5 5.32 2.36 -18.88
CA THR A 5 5.08 3.30 -17.77
C THR A 5 5.27 2.56 -16.44
N THR A 6 6.06 3.13 -15.54
CA THR A 6 6.26 2.58 -14.19
C THR A 6 5.79 3.54 -13.11
N VAL A 7 5.21 2.99 -12.04
CA VAL A 7 4.77 3.72 -10.87
C VAL A 7 5.43 3.08 -9.64
N THR A 8 6.23 3.85 -8.92
CA THR A 8 7.02 3.36 -7.79
C THR A 8 6.72 4.17 -6.54
N VAL A 9 6.35 3.49 -5.46
CA VAL A 9 6.24 4.09 -4.13
C VAL A 9 7.60 4.00 -3.44
N LYS A 10 8.16 5.14 -3.04
CA LYS A 10 9.40 5.22 -2.27
C LYS A 10 9.09 5.74 -0.86
N LEU A 11 9.31 4.90 0.15
CA LEU A 11 9.21 5.30 1.54
C LEU A 11 10.47 6.06 1.97
N SER A 12 10.32 7.07 2.82
CA SER A 12 11.43 7.88 3.33
C SER A 12 12.35 7.08 4.25
N ARG A 13 11.80 6.10 4.98
CA ARG A 13 12.54 5.23 5.92
C ARG A 13 13.07 3.97 5.21
N SER A 14 14.39 3.73 5.30
CA SER A 14 15.07 2.62 4.62
C SER A 14 14.73 1.24 5.18
N ASN A 15 14.64 1.09 6.51
CA ASN A 15 14.32 -0.19 7.17
C ASN A 15 12.85 -0.59 7.01
N ARG A 16 11.96 0.35 6.66
CA ARG A 16 10.51 0.16 6.51
C ARG A 16 9.81 -0.46 7.73
N ILE A 17 10.42 -0.31 8.91
CA ILE A 17 9.84 -0.74 10.18
C ILE A 17 9.14 0.48 10.77
N TYR A 18 7.85 0.34 11.09
CA TYR A 18 7.04 1.38 11.71
C TYR A 18 6.37 0.84 12.97
N ARG A 19 6.24 1.69 13.98
CA ARG A 19 5.53 1.44 15.24
C ARG A 19 4.22 2.22 15.25
N SER A 20 3.37 1.89 16.22
CA SER A 20 2.16 2.67 16.46
C SER A 20 2.48 4.16 16.58
N SER A 21 1.66 5.00 15.95
CA SER A 21 1.81 6.47 15.91
C SER A 21 3.02 7.02 15.14
N GLU A 22 3.85 6.18 14.52
CA GLU A 22 4.87 6.68 13.60
C GLU A 22 4.29 7.00 12.23
N THR A 23 4.60 8.18 11.71
CA THR A 23 4.16 8.62 10.39
C THR A 23 4.83 7.81 9.29
N VAL A 24 4.02 7.30 8.35
CA VAL A 24 4.54 6.68 7.12
C VAL A 24 4.69 7.75 6.05
N GLU A 25 5.93 8.10 5.74
CA GLU A 25 6.25 9.15 4.78
C GLU A 25 6.92 8.61 3.52
N GLY A 26 6.74 9.31 2.41
CA GLY A 26 7.39 8.95 1.16
C GLY A 26 6.93 9.75 -0.04
N LYS A 27 7.28 9.28 -1.23
CA LYS A 27 6.88 9.89 -2.52
C LYS A 27 6.52 8.83 -3.56
N ILE A 28 5.72 9.23 -4.53
CA ILE A 28 5.39 8.38 -5.69
C ILE A 28 6.17 8.90 -6.90
N VAL A 29 6.93 8.03 -7.55
CA VAL A 29 7.69 8.32 -8.76
C VAL A 29 7.00 7.64 -9.93
N ILE A 30 6.57 8.43 -10.91
CA ILE A 30 5.93 7.97 -12.14
C ILE A 30 6.90 8.23 -13.30
N LYS A 31 7.30 7.18 -14.00
CA LYS A 31 8.08 7.29 -15.24
C LYS A 31 7.21 6.86 -16.40
N SER A 32 6.94 7.76 -17.34
CA SER A 32 6.14 7.44 -18.52
C SER A 32 6.78 7.98 -19.80
N PRO A 33 6.81 7.21 -20.91
CA PRO A 33 7.25 7.74 -22.19
C PRO A 33 6.24 8.70 -22.82
N ASN A 34 4.98 8.66 -22.37
CA ASN A 34 3.87 9.41 -22.95
C ASN A 34 3.18 10.24 -21.87
N SER A 35 2.32 11.15 -22.31
CA SER A 35 1.48 11.89 -21.37
C SER A 35 0.28 11.06 -20.92
N ILE A 36 -0.05 11.12 -19.64
CA ILE A 36 -1.16 10.37 -19.02
C ILE A 36 -2.16 11.34 -18.40
N SER A 37 -3.43 11.27 -18.81
CA SER A 37 -4.53 11.94 -18.11
C SER A 37 -5.08 11.04 -17.00
N HIS A 38 -5.32 11.58 -15.81
CA HIS A 38 -5.82 10.83 -14.66
C HIS A 38 -6.88 11.62 -13.87
N GLN A 39 -7.78 10.90 -13.19
CA GLN A 39 -8.83 11.52 -12.35
C GLN A 39 -8.36 11.78 -10.92
N ALA A 40 -7.51 10.93 -10.37
CA ALA A 40 -6.87 11.11 -9.07
C ALA A 40 -5.72 10.12 -8.92
N ILE A 41 -4.74 10.46 -8.08
CA ILE A 41 -3.76 9.50 -7.59
C ILE A 41 -4.07 9.30 -6.11
N ARG A 42 -4.30 8.04 -5.72
CA ARG A 42 -4.64 7.65 -4.36
C ARG A 42 -3.64 6.64 -3.84
N LEU A 43 -3.26 6.78 -2.57
CA LEU A 43 -2.43 5.83 -1.85
C LEU A 43 -3.31 5.10 -0.85
N SER A 44 -3.31 3.78 -0.90
CA SER A 44 -4.05 2.93 0.03
C SER A 44 -3.10 2.08 0.85
N VAL A 45 -3.25 2.14 2.16
CA VAL A 45 -2.54 1.29 3.12
C VAL A 45 -3.53 0.32 3.74
N ASN A 46 -3.25 -0.96 3.54
CA ASN A 46 -4.03 -2.07 4.08
C ASN A 46 -3.09 -2.95 4.88
N GLY A 47 -3.48 -3.24 6.12
CA GLY A 47 -2.78 -4.17 7.00
C GLY A 47 -3.78 -5.16 7.55
N SER A 48 -3.43 -6.44 7.55
CA SER A 48 -4.23 -7.50 8.15
C SER A 48 -3.35 -8.44 8.97
N VAL A 49 -3.96 -9.04 9.98
CA VAL A 49 -3.36 -10.09 10.81
C VAL A 49 -4.14 -11.38 10.65
N ASN A 50 -3.43 -12.48 10.52
CA ASN A 50 -4.02 -13.82 10.47
C ASN A 50 -3.82 -14.49 11.82
N LEU A 51 -4.91 -14.96 12.43
CA LEU A 51 -4.86 -15.76 13.64
C LEU A 51 -4.79 -17.24 13.25
N GLN A 52 -3.69 -17.89 13.60
CA GLN A 52 -3.54 -19.35 13.47
C GLN A 52 -3.62 -19.95 14.87
N VAL A 53 -4.68 -20.72 15.14
CA VAL A 53 -4.81 -21.48 16.39
C VAL A 53 -4.20 -22.85 16.17
N ARG A 54 -3.13 -23.19 16.90
CA ARG A 54 -2.59 -24.56 16.92
C ARG A 54 -3.36 -25.35 17.98
N GLY A 55 -4.14 -26.35 17.55
CA GLY A 55 -4.78 -27.31 18.44
C GLY A 55 -3.73 -28.15 19.16
N GLY A 56 -3.85 -28.26 20.49
CA GLY A 56 -3.09 -29.20 21.30
C GLY A 56 -4.00 -30.36 21.72
N SER A 57 -3.64 -31.57 21.31
CA SER A 57 -4.07 -32.92 21.76
C SER A 57 -5.46 -33.12 22.40
N ALA A 58 -6.50 -32.39 22.01
CA ALA A 58 -7.85 -32.60 22.54
C ALA A 58 -8.92 -32.51 21.44
N GLY A 59 -9.08 -33.65 20.77
CA GLY A 59 -10.32 -34.21 20.20
C GLY A 59 -11.48 -33.28 19.82
N VAL A 60 -11.89 -33.41 18.55
CA VAL A 60 -13.25 -33.23 18.02
C VAL A 60 -13.77 -31.79 17.86
N ILE A 61 -13.19 -30.78 18.51
CA ILE A 61 -13.54 -29.35 18.26
C ILE A 61 -12.63 -28.72 17.19
N GLU A 62 -11.59 -29.44 16.74
CA GLU A 62 -10.50 -28.92 15.87
C GLU A 62 -10.87 -28.74 14.38
N SER A 63 -12.03 -29.19 13.93
CA SER A 63 -12.39 -29.22 12.50
C SER A 63 -12.94 -27.91 11.90
N PHE A 64 -13.13 -26.85 12.69
CA PHE A 64 -13.67 -25.57 12.22
C PHE A 64 -12.71 -24.37 12.31
N TYR A 65 -11.48 -24.55 12.82
CA TYR A 65 -10.52 -23.46 13.01
C TYR A 65 -9.62 -23.17 11.80
N GLY A 66 -9.94 -23.75 10.64
CA GLY A 66 -9.06 -23.75 9.46
C GLY A 66 -8.86 -22.40 8.79
N VAL A 67 -9.80 -21.43 8.91
CA VAL A 67 -9.64 -20.11 8.27
C VAL A 67 -10.39 -19.05 9.08
N ILE A 68 -9.76 -18.51 10.13
CA ILE A 68 -10.22 -17.23 10.68
C ILE A 68 -9.94 -16.18 9.59
N LYS A 69 -10.98 -15.44 9.18
CA LYS A 69 -10.82 -14.36 8.19
C LYS A 69 -9.73 -13.38 8.69
N PRO A 70 -8.78 -12.96 7.82
CA PRO A 70 -7.77 -11.98 8.20
C PRO A 70 -8.43 -10.77 8.86
N ILE A 71 -8.00 -10.42 10.07
CA ILE A 71 -8.51 -9.27 10.80
C ILE A 71 -7.78 -8.04 10.26
N GLN A 72 -8.53 -7.09 9.71
CA GLN A 72 -7.97 -5.87 9.16
C GLN A 72 -7.61 -4.92 10.31
N ILE A 73 -6.31 -4.60 10.44
CA ILE A 73 -5.78 -3.71 11.49
C ILE A 73 -5.53 -2.28 10.98
N VAL A 74 -5.36 -2.11 9.66
CA VAL A 74 -5.18 -0.80 9.02
C VAL A 74 -5.95 -0.80 7.70
N LYS A 75 -6.76 0.23 7.47
CA LYS A 75 -7.37 0.54 6.16
C LYS A 75 -7.51 2.04 6.03
N LYS A 76 -6.63 2.63 5.24
CA LYS A 76 -6.59 4.07 5.00
C LYS A 76 -6.31 4.34 3.54
N THR A 77 -7.10 5.21 2.95
CA THR A 77 -6.87 5.70 1.59
C THR A 77 -6.79 7.21 1.64
N ILE A 78 -5.71 7.75 1.10
CA ILE A 78 -5.51 9.20 0.96
C ILE A 78 -5.39 9.56 -0.52
N GLN A 79 -5.90 10.73 -0.88
CA GLN A 79 -5.67 11.29 -2.20
C GLN A 79 -4.38 12.11 -2.17
N VAL A 80 -3.41 11.71 -2.97
CA VAL A 80 -2.10 12.39 -3.06
C VAL A 80 -2.03 13.37 -4.22
N ARG A 81 -2.92 13.25 -5.21
CA ARG A 81 -3.07 14.22 -6.30
C ARG A 81 -4.51 14.21 -6.84
N SER A 82 -5.08 15.39 -7.09
CA SER A 82 -6.35 15.56 -7.80
C SER A 82 -6.22 15.21 -9.29
N SER A 83 -7.32 15.30 -10.04
CA SER A 83 -7.32 15.09 -11.48
C SER A 83 -6.31 15.98 -12.19
N GLY A 84 -5.71 15.47 -13.26
CA GLY A 84 -4.77 16.23 -14.05
C GLY A 84 -4.08 15.41 -15.12
N ARG A 85 -2.98 15.95 -15.62
CA ARG A 85 -2.17 15.36 -16.67
C ARG A 85 -0.73 15.21 -16.18
N ILE A 86 -0.16 14.03 -16.40
CA ILE A 86 1.25 13.72 -16.16
C ILE A 86 1.98 13.89 -17.50
N PRO A 87 3.04 14.71 -17.57
CA PRO A 87 3.83 14.87 -18.78
C PRO A 87 4.71 13.62 -19.04
N PRO A 88 5.20 13.44 -20.28
CA PRO A 88 6.26 12.47 -20.56
C PRO A 88 7.50 12.73 -19.69
N GLY A 89 8.21 11.68 -19.31
CA GLY A 89 9.41 11.74 -18.47
C GLY A 89 9.19 11.18 -17.06
N ILE A 90 9.81 11.82 -16.08
CA ILE A 90 9.74 11.44 -14.66
C ILE A 90 8.94 12.52 -13.92
N THR A 91 7.88 12.10 -13.23
CA THR A 91 7.06 12.95 -12.37
C THR A 91 7.14 12.43 -10.94
N GLU A 92 7.51 13.29 -10.01
CA GLU A 92 7.39 13.02 -8.58
C GLU A 92 6.07 13.62 -8.08
N VAL A 93 5.21 12.77 -7.51
CA VAL A 93 4.04 13.24 -6.77
C VAL A 93 4.51 13.65 -5.38
N ALA A 94 4.01 14.81 -4.93
CA ALA A 94 4.33 15.43 -3.64
C ALA A 94 4.35 14.43 -2.48
N PRO A 95 5.15 14.69 -1.43
CA PRO A 95 5.32 13.76 -0.34
C PRO A 95 3.98 13.46 0.33
N PHE A 96 3.75 12.18 0.64
CA PHE A 96 2.68 11.79 1.54
C PHE A 96 3.25 11.70 2.95
N ASP A 97 2.57 12.34 3.90
CA ASP A 97 2.91 12.40 5.33
C ASP A 97 1.68 12.15 6.23
N LYS A 98 0.51 11.89 5.65
CA LYS A 98 -0.74 11.66 6.37
C LYS A 98 -1.17 10.21 6.37
N VAL A 99 -0.23 9.26 6.30
CA VAL A 99 -0.53 7.82 6.35
C VAL A 99 -0.34 7.32 7.76
#